data_AF-A0A969NGU8-F1
#
_entry.id   AF-A0A969NGU8-F1
#
_cell.length_a   1.000
_cell.length_b   1.000
_cell.length_c   1.000
_cell.angle_alpha   90.00
_cell.angle_beta   90.00
_cell.angle_gamma   90.00
#
_symmetry.space_group_name_H-M   'P 1'
#
loop_
_entity.id
_entity.type
_entity.pdbx_description
1 polymer ?
#
loop_
_entity_poly.entity_id
_entity_poly.type
_entity_poly.pdbx_seq_one_letter_code
_entity_poly.pdbx_strand_id
1 'polypeptide(L)'
;MNANQNSIIQQVTNKLNTGHFVVGDSKELLNKEVIVKKGGFLGLFGRVKKLNPQFKPDEFKSVDIHSDTLIELTGDKVNIVTVHPFNTYNLKDTNNIKQLEITDPEKFWQTSRYLVVENN
;
A
#
# COMPACT_ATOMS: atom_id res chain seq x y z
N MET A 1 31.63 -21.99 -8.19
CA MET A 1 31.27 -20.57 -8.00
C MET A 1 29.78 -20.27 -8.27
N ASN A 2 28.88 -21.27 -8.33
CA ASN A 2 27.47 -21.07 -8.74
C ASN A 2 26.48 -20.89 -7.57
N ALA A 3 26.80 -21.33 -6.35
CA ALA A 3 25.88 -21.25 -5.21
C ALA A 3 25.64 -19.80 -4.73
N ASN A 4 26.68 -18.96 -4.74
CA ASN A 4 26.59 -17.57 -4.28
C ASN A 4 25.89 -16.65 -5.29
N GLN A 5 26.03 -16.92 -6.59
CA GLN A 5 25.31 -16.16 -7.63
C GLN A 5 23.81 -16.48 -7.58
N ASN A 6 23.45 -17.76 -7.41
CA ASN A 6 22.04 -18.16 -7.28
C ASN A 6 21.36 -17.56 -6.05
N SER A 7 22.04 -17.50 -4.89
CA SER A 7 21.47 -16.90 -3.68
C SER A 7 21.30 -15.37 -3.79
N ILE A 8 22.24 -14.67 -4.43
CA ILE A 8 22.11 -13.23 -4.71
C ILE A 8 20.95 -12.98 -5.67
N ILE A 9 20.83 -13.75 -6.76
CA ILE A 9 19.72 -13.64 -7.71
C ILE A 9 18.39 -13.87 -6.99
N GLN A 10 18.28 -14.90 -6.16
CA GLN A 10 17.06 -15.16 -5.38
C GLN A 10 16.73 -14.02 -4.41
N GLN A 11 17.71 -13.46 -3.71
CA GLN A 11 17.49 -12.31 -2.82
C GLN A 11 17.04 -11.06 -3.58
N VAL A 12 17.61 -10.81 -4.75
CA VAL A 12 17.20 -9.69 -5.61
C VAL A 12 15.79 -9.91 -6.15
N THR A 13 15.48 -11.11 -6.64
CA THR A 13 14.15 -11.47 -7.12
C THR A 13 13.10 -11.35 -6.02
N ASN A 14 13.37 -11.84 -4.81
CA ASN A 14 12.44 -11.73 -3.69
C ASN A 14 12.16 -10.26 -3.33
N LYS A 15 13.18 -9.39 -3.36
CA LYS A 15 12.99 -7.94 -3.17
C LYS A 15 12.12 -7.33 -4.27
N LEU A 16 12.33 -7.72 -5.54
CA LEU A 16 11.51 -7.27 -6.67
C LEU A 16 10.07 -7.78 -6.61
N ASN A 17 9.81 -8.86 -5.89
CA ASN A 17 8.48 -9.43 -5.71
C ASN A 17 7.80 -9.00 -4.41
N THR A 18 8.43 -8.16 -3.58
CA THR A 18 7.85 -7.73 -2.29
C THR A 18 7.11 -6.41 -2.39
N GLY A 19 5.80 -6.42 -2.16
CA GLY A 19 4.98 -5.24 -1.91
C GLY A 19 4.82 -5.00 -0.42
N HIS A 20 4.40 -3.79 -0.04
CA HIS A 20 4.13 -3.44 1.35
C HIS A 20 2.78 -2.74 1.45
N PHE A 21 1.96 -3.09 2.44
CA PHE A 21 0.68 -2.44 2.66
C PHE A 21 0.39 -2.18 4.13
N VAL A 22 -0.46 -1.18 4.36
CA VAL A 22 -1.04 -0.87 5.67
C VAL A 22 -2.48 -0.40 5.49
N VAL A 23 -3.35 -0.90 6.35
CA VAL A 23 -4.76 -0.51 6.44
C VAL A 23 -5.01 0.00 7.86
N GLY A 24 -5.65 1.15 7.98
CA GLY A 24 -5.99 1.69 9.30
C GLY A 24 -6.79 2.98 9.18
N ASP A 25 -7.35 3.42 10.31
CA ASP A 25 -8.16 4.63 10.29
C ASP A 25 -7.27 5.89 10.18
N SER A 26 -7.87 7.03 9.86
CA SER A 26 -7.13 8.28 9.68
C SER A 26 -6.28 8.65 10.89
N LYS A 27 -6.77 8.39 12.10
CA LYS A 27 -6.11 8.74 13.36
C LYS A 27 -4.95 7.80 13.63
N GLU A 28 -5.14 6.50 13.43
CA GLU A 28 -4.09 5.49 13.56
C GLU A 28 -2.93 5.76 12.60
N LEU A 29 -3.23 5.99 11.32
CA LEU A 29 -2.21 6.24 10.30
C LEU A 29 -1.43 7.55 10.56
N LEU A 30 -2.08 8.58 11.12
CA LEU A 30 -1.40 9.82 11.54
C LEU A 30 -0.53 9.61 12.77
N ASN A 31 -1.04 8.89 13.78
CA ASN A 31 -0.31 8.61 15.02
C ASN A 31 0.94 7.75 14.79
N LYS A 32 0.85 6.82 13.85
CA LYS A 32 1.97 5.98 13.40
C LYS A 32 2.92 6.69 12.44
N GLU A 33 2.64 7.95 12.11
CA GLU A 33 3.41 8.76 11.15
C GLU A 33 3.50 8.10 9.75
N VAL A 34 2.54 7.23 9.41
CA VAL A 34 2.43 6.62 8.07
C VAL A 34 1.97 7.66 7.06
N ILE A 35 1.03 8.52 7.45
CA ILE A 35 0.53 9.61 6.62
C ILE A 35 0.78 10.97 7.26
N VAL A 36 0.85 12.00 6.42
CA VAL A 36 0.89 13.41 6.82
C VAL A 36 -0.18 14.19 6.08
N LYS A 37 -0.65 15.27 6.69
CA LYS A 37 -1.52 16.25 6.03
C LYS A 37 -0.66 17.31 5.36
N LYS A 38 -0.63 17.35 4.02
CA LYS A 38 0.09 18.36 3.23
C LYS A 38 -0.90 19.27 2.49
N GLY A 39 -0.50 20.51 2.23
CA GLY A 39 -1.26 21.47 1.44
C GLY A 39 -2.10 22.45 2.25
N GLY A 40 -2.49 23.55 1.58
CA GLY A 40 -3.12 24.74 2.14
C GLY A 40 -2.09 25.85 2.36
N PHE A 41 -1.99 26.78 1.41
CA PHE A 41 -1.31 28.07 1.64
C PHE A 41 -2.05 28.74 2.81
N LEU A 42 -1.48 28.69 4.01
CA LEU A 42 -2.06 29.25 5.25
C LEU A 42 -3.43 28.66 5.68
N GLY A 43 -3.78 27.43 5.27
CA GLY A 43 -5.06 26.80 5.63
C GLY A 43 -6.27 27.24 4.79
N LEU A 44 -6.05 28.00 3.71
CA LEU A 44 -7.12 28.47 2.81
C LEU A 44 -7.63 27.39 1.84
N PHE A 45 -6.81 26.37 1.57
CA PHE A 45 -7.16 25.25 0.70
C PHE A 45 -7.09 23.94 1.50
N GLY A 46 -8.00 23.01 1.19
CA GLY A 46 -8.13 21.73 1.88
C GLY A 46 -6.81 20.97 2.02
N ARG A 47 -6.60 20.37 3.19
CA ARG A 47 -5.43 19.53 3.46
C ARG A 47 -5.65 18.15 2.83
N VAL A 48 -4.68 17.68 2.05
CA VAL A 48 -4.68 16.32 1.50
C VAL A 48 -3.79 15.42 2.33
N LYS A 49 -4.23 14.19 2.58
CA LYS A 49 -3.42 13.14 3.22
C LYS A 49 -2.49 12.54 2.18
N LYS A 50 -1.22 12.34 2.54
CA LYS A 50 -0.20 11.69 1.71
C LYS A 50 0.66 10.78 2.56
N LEU A 51 1.26 9.76 1.95
CA LEU A 51 2.33 8.97 2.57
C LEU A 51 3.41 9.92 3.13
N ASN A 52 3.79 9.70 4.39
CA ASN A 52 4.85 10.46 5.03
C ASN A 52 6.20 10.09 4.41
N PRO A 53 7.00 11.01 3.86
CA PRO A 53 8.32 10.67 3.31
C PRO A 53 9.30 10.04 4.33
N GLN A 54 9.00 10.16 5.63
CA GLN A 54 9.79 9.59 6.75
C GLN A 54 9.04 8.46 7.47
N PHE A 55 8.08 7.79 6.80
CA PHE A 55 7.37 6.66 7.40
C PHE A 55 8.35 5.56 7.84
N LYS A 56 7.99 4.80 8.87
CA LYS A 56 8.75 3.62 9.32
C LYS A 56 8.26 2.39 8.55
N PRO A 57 9.14 1.67 7.82
CA PRO A 57 8.72 0.49 7.04
C PRO A 57 8.03 -0.61 7.87
N ASP A 58 8.36 -0.68 9.15
CA ASP A 58 7.87 -1.64 10.15
C ASP A 58 6.37 -1.46 10.47
N GLU A 59 5.78 -0.33 10.08
CA GLU A 59 4.33 -0.12 10.14
C GLU A 59 3.56 -0.85 9.02
N PHE A 60 4.27 -1.40 8.04
CA PHE A 60 3.69 -2.08 6.89
C PHE A 60 3.85 -3.60 6.97
N LYS A 61 2.84 -4.31 6.47
CA LYS A 61 2.91 -5.74 6.21
C LYS A 61 3.49 -5.98 4.82
N SER A 62 4.46 -6.87 4.71
CA SER A 62 5.00 -7.30 3.42
C SER A 62 4.10 -8.36 2.78
N VAL A 63 4.03 -8.35 1.45
CA VAL A 63 3.30 -9.31 0.62
C VAL A 63 4.15 -9.73 -0.57
N ASP A 64 3.97 -10.95 -1.06
CA ASP A 64 4.46 -11.31 -2.39
C ASP A 64 3.44 -10.82 -3.41
N ILE A 65 3.87 -9.93 -4.30
CA ILE A 65 2.97 -9.25 -5.23
C ILE A 65 2.30 -10.20 -6.23
N HIS A 66 2.85 -11.38 -6.48
CA HIS A 66 2.29 -12.33 -7.45
C HIS A 66 1.32 -13.31 -6.82
N SER A 67 1.53 -13.71 -5.56
CA SER A 67 0.62 -14.63 -4.87
C SER A 67 -0.46 -13.91 -4.06
N ASP A 68 -0.16 -12.75 -3.49
CA ASP A 68 -1.00 -12.06 -2.51
C ASP A 68 -1.75 -10.89 -3.18
N THR A 69 -2.71 -11.24 -4.04
CA THR A 69 -3.47 -10.27 -4.85
C THR A 69 -4.77 -9.81 -4.20
N LEU A 70 -5.11 -10.32 -3.02
CA LEU A 70 -6.29 -9.95 -2.25
C LEU A 70 -5.87 -9.34 -0.92
N ILE A 71 -6.23 -8.07 -0.71
CA ILE A 71 -5.97 -7.38 0.56
C ILE A 71 -7.30 -7.13 1.25
N GLU A 72 -7.50 -7.77 2.40
CA GLU A 72 -8.67 -7.53 3.23
C GLU A 72 -8.65 -6.12 3.79
N LEU A 73 -9.80 -5.46 3.68
CA LEU A 73 -10.03 -4.10 4.13
C LEU A 73 -11.08 -4.15 5.25
N THR A 74 -10.93 -3.24 6.19
CA THR A 74 -11.89 -3.05 7.28
C THR A 74 -12.58 -1.69 7.11
N GLY A 75 -13.78 -1.51 7.67
CA GLY A 75 -14.51 -0.24 7.66
C GLY A 75 -15.51 -0.07 6.51
N ASP A 76 -16.37 0.95 6.63
CA ASP A 76 -17.50 1.14 5.72
C ASP A 76 -17.11 1.90 4.45
N LYS A 77 -16.12 2.80 4.53
CA LYS A 77 -15.55 3.49 3.37
C LYS A 77 -14.05 3.32 3.39
N VAL A 78 -13.52 3.22 2.19
CA VAL A 78 -12.12 2.94 1.93
C VAL A 78 -11.60 4.02 1.01
N ASN A 79 -10.47 4.61 1.38
CA ASN A 79 -9.74 5.57 0.56
C ASN A 79 -8.30 5.09 0.39
N ILE A 80 -7.86 4.93 -0.85
CA ILE A 80 -6.45 4.63 -1.14
C ILE A 80 -5.68 5.96 -1.13
N VAL A 81 -4.69 6.07 -0.24
CA VAL A 81 -3.90 7.30 -0.03
C VAL A 81 -2.71 7.36 -0.98
N THR A 82 -2.12 6.21 -1.31
CA THR A 82 -1.03 6.09 -2.29
C THR A 82 -1.57 5.99 -3.71
N VAL A 83 -0.76 6.38 -4.69
CA VAL A 83 -1.19 6.38 -6.10
C VAL A 83 -0.96 5.00 -6.70
N HIS A 84 -2.03 4.38 -7.19
CA HIS A 84 -2.00 3.14 -7.97
C HIS A 84 -2.94 3.29 -9.18
N PRO A 85 -2.63 2.74 -10.36
CA PRO A 85 -3.48 2.91 -11.54
C PRO A 85 -4.86 2.27 -11.33
N PHE A 86 -5.93 3.04 -11.55
CA PHE A 86 -7.32 2.61 -11.26
C PHE A 86 -7.75 1.33 -11.98
N ASN A 87 -7.14 1.00 -13.12
CA ASN A 87 -7.46 -0.20 -13.90
C ASN A 87 -6.64 -1.43 -13.51
N THR A 88 -5.92 -1.38 -12.39
CA THR A 88 -5.08 -2.48 -11.88
C THR A 88 -5.63 -3.11 -10.61
N TYR A 89 -6.78 -2.64 -10.11
CA TYR A 89 -7.44 -3.19 -8.94
C TYR A 89 -8.96 -2.96 -8.96
N ASN A 90 -9.69 -3.77 -8.19
CA ASN A 90 -11.12 -3.61 -7.91
C ASN A 90 -11.34 -3.58 -6.39
N LEU A 91 -12.39 -2.86 -5.96
CA LEU A 91 -12.93 -3.01 -4.61
C LEU A 91 -14.13 -3.96 -4.69
N LYS A 92 -14.06 -5.06 -3.96
CA LYS A 92 -15.11 -6.08 -3.89
C LYS A 92 -15.63 -6.21 -2.46
N ASP A 93 -16.92 -6.53 -2.35
CA ASP A 93 -17.55 -6.95 -1.11
C ASP A 93 -17.85 -8.44 -1.22
N THR A 94 -17.08 -9.28 -0.52
CA THR A 94 -17.26 -10.74 -0.51
C THR A 94 -17.66 -11.16 0.90
N ASN A 95 -18.86 -11.74 1.07
CA ASN A 95 -19.36 -12.18 2.38
C ASN A 95 -19.32 -11.08 3.47
N ASN A 96 -19.68 -9.85 3.12
CA ASN A 96 -19.58 -8.65 3.98
C ASN A 96 -18.15 -8.27 4.40
N ILE A 97 -17.13 -8.79 3.72
CA ILE A 97 -15.74 -8.39 3.89
C ILE A 97 -15.32 -7.59 2.67
N LYS A 98 -14.86 -6.35 2.89
CA LYS A 98 -14.29 -5.52 1.83
C LYS A 98 -12.91 -6.00 1.47
N GLN A 99 -12.63 -6.07 0.19
CA GLN A 99 -11.34 -6.53 -0.32
C GLN A 99 -10.89 -5.64 -1.47
N LEU A 100 -9.61 -5.30 -1.48
CA LEU A 100 -8.92 -4.81 -2.66
C LEU A 100 -8.38 -6.02 -3.43
N GLU A 101 -8.92 -6.27 -4.60
CA GLU A 101 -8.41 -7.27 -5.54
C GLU A 101 -7.50 -6.60 -6.55
N ILE A 102 -6.22 -6.97 -6.54
CA ILE A 102 -5.21 -6.49 -7.48
C ILE A 102 -5.27 -7.39 -8.73
N THR A 103 -5.67 -6.81 -9.86
CA THR A 103 -5.89 -7.55 -11.12
C THR A 103 -4.68 -7.54 -12.05
N ASP A 104 -3.78 -6.56 -11.88
CA ASP A 104 -2.52 -6.45 -12.62
C ASP A 104 -1.43 -6.06 -11.61
N PRO A 105 -0.82 -7.04 -10.93
CA PRO A 105 0.10 -6.76 -9.83
C PRO A 105 1.34 -5.99 -10.26
N GLU A 106 1.93 -6.32 -11.41
CA GLU A 106 3.13 -5.63 -11.89
C GLU A 106 2.86 -4.14 -12.06
N LYS A 107 1.77 -3.78 -12.74
CA LYS A 107 1.42 -2.39 -12.98
C LYS A 107 0.93 -1.67 -11.72
N PHE A 108 0.21 -2.38 -10.85
CA PHE A 108 -0.23 -1.85 -9.56
C PHE A 108 0.96 -1.42 -8.69
N TRP A 109 1.96 -2.30 -8.55
CA TRP A 109 3.14 -2.08 -7.71
C TRP A 109 4.25 -1.27 -8.40
N GLN A 110 4.16 -1.02 -9.70
CA GLN A 110 5.12 -0.19 -10.44
C GLN A 110 5.10 1.28 -10.00
N THR A 111 3.92 1.82 -9.68
CA THR A 111 3.77 3.25 -9.31
C THR A 111 4.24 3.51 -7.88
N SER A 112 3.94 2.58 -6.97
CA SER A 112 4.38 2.61 -5.58
C SER A 112 4.50 1.18 -5.05
N ARG A 113 5.61 0.90 -4.35
CA ARG A 113 5.79 -0.36 -3.60
C ARG A 113 5.09 -0.38 -2.24
N TYR A 114 4.51 0.75 -1.86
CA TYR A 114 3.76 0.93 -0.63
C TYR A 114 2.31 1.29 -0.95
N LEU A 115 1.39 0.48 -0.43
CA LEU A 115 -0.03 0.72 -0.45
C LEU A 115 -0.48 1.23 0.94
N VAL A 116 -1.10 2.40 0.98
CA VAL A 116 -1.75 2.90 2.20
C VAL A 116 -3.23 3.01 1.94
N VAL A 117 -4.02 2.30 2.74
CA VAL A 117 -5.47 2.34 2.71
C VAL A 117 -5.97 2.94 4.02
N GLU A 118 -6.72 4.02 3.89
CA GLU A 118 -7.45 4.63 5.00
C GLU A 118 -8.88 4.12 5.00
N ASN A 119 -9.37 3.72 6.18
CA ASN A 119 -10.77 3.40 6.40
C ASN A 119 -11.44 4.37 7.39
N ASN A 120 -12.77 4.29 7.46
CA ASN A 120 -13.59 5.06 8.41
C ASN A 120 -14.69 4.22 9.06
#